data_AF-A0A3B4Y0F7-F1
#
_entry.id   AF-A0A3B4Y0F7-F1
#
_cell.length_a   1.000
_cell.length_b   1.000
_cell.length_c   1.000
_cell.angle_alpha   90.00
_cell.angle_beta   90.00
_cell.angle_gamma   90.00
#
_symmetry.space_group_name_H-M   'P 1'
#
loop_
_entity.id
_entity.type
_entity.pdbx_description
1 polymer ?
#
loop_
_entity_poly.entity_id
_entity_poly.type
_entity_poly.pdbx_seq_one_letter_code
_entity_poly.pdbx_strand_id
1 'polypeptide(L)'
;DHVQRRGKKTFPLSSEDGGDERRRRTWHLVFPDKRSVKLLKSQSINVNWYQYCPETAVILLSTTVQGNILQPFAFRNGTMSKMSKFEIELPVVPKPAKLSLSERDIAMATIYGQLYVMYLKHHSRTANSPSAEVTSLIFDIKLKEPDCAVNTHQPVLPARSIHPYRIPLSGPAVVPSQPPVPCQLYSSSWSVFQPDIIISASEGYLWYLQVKLPPTVNLLQDKGKLMDFLLRRRDCKMVILSVCSQILEGGEKGSLPVVATVFDKLNQVYKEYLEAEQSYTVAMESGPSRGSAAQKRPVRTQAVIDQSDMYTHVLSSFTERKGVSHKFIIAVLMEYIRSLNQFQITVQHYLYELVIKTLVQHNLFYMLHQFLQYHVLSDSKPLACLLLSLESTYPPAHQLSLDMLKRLSTANDEIVEVLLSKQQVLGALRFIRSVGGHDNVSARKFLDAARQTGDQMLFYTVFRSFQQRNQRLRGSPGFNPGEHCEEHVVHFKQLFGEQALMKPSTV
;
A
#
# COMPACT_ATOMS: atom_id res chain seq x y z
N ASP A 1 -28.38 -22.78 -4.05
CA ASP A 1 -27.12 -22.04 -3.82
C ASP A 1 -27.28 -20.72 -3.06
N HIS A 2 -27.49 -20.76 -1.75
CA HIS A 2 -27.04 -19.68 -0.87
C HIS A 2 -26.69 -20.25 0.50
N VAL A 3 -25.39 -20.29 0.76
CA VAL A 3 -24.79 -20.74 2.03
C VAL A 3 -25.35 -19.88 3.16
N GLN A 4 -26.23 -20.49 3.94
CA GLN A 4 -26.76 -19.97 5.21
C GLN A 4 -25.56 -19.72 6.14
N ARG A 5 -25.18 -18.46 6.32
CA ARG A 5 -24.14 -18.05 7.29
C ARG A 5 -24.62 -18.36 8.72
N ARG A 6 -24.44 -19.61 9.15
CA ARG A 6 -24.57 -20.06 10.55
C ARG A 6 -23.38 -19.53 11.34
N GLY A 7 -23.55 -18.38 11.97
CA GLY A 7 -22.55 -17.77 12.85
C GLY A 7 -23.20 -17.27 14.13
N LYS A 8 -22.45 -17.30 15.24
CA LYS A 8 -22.84 -16.68 16.52
C LYS A 8 -23.18 -15.20 16.27
N LYS A 9 -24.33 -14.72 16.75
CA LYS A 9 -24.77 -13.32 16.61
C LYS A 9 -25.00 -12.71 17.99
N THR A 10 -24.57 -11.47 18.19
CA THR A 10 -24.75 -10.72 19.44
C THR A 10 -25.88 -9.72 19.23
N PHE A 11 -26.85 -9.66 20.14
CA PHE A 11 -28.00 -8.76 20.03
C PHE A 11 -28.20 -7.90 21.29
N PRO A 12 -28.63 -6.63 21.12
CA PRO A 12 -29.25 -5.84 22.19
C PRO A 12 -30.58 -6.45 22.63
N LEU A 13 -30.83 -6.57 23.94
CA LEU A 13 -32.18 -6.76 24.48
C LEU A 13 -32.44 -5.69 25.55
N SER A 14 -33.59 -5.03 25.48
CA SER A 14 -34.10 -4.14 26.52
C SER A 14 -35.14 -4.89 27.33
N SER A 15 -34.95 -4.98 28.65
CA SER A 15 -36.01 -5.37 29.57
C SER A 15 -36.79 -4.11 29.97
N GLU A 16 -38.07 -4.03 29.61
CA GLU A 16 -38.99 -3.07 30.21
C GLU A 16 -39.42 -3.64 31.56
N ASP A 17 -39.00 -3.00 32.65
CA ASP A 17 -39.62 -3.24 33.95
C ASP A 17 -39.59 -1.94 34.76
N GLY A 18 -40.79 -1.46 35.08
CA GLY A 18 -41.10 -0.57 36.20
C GLY A 18 -40.56 0.87 36.17
N GLY A 19 -41.42 1.81 35.76
CA GLY A 19 -41.74 3.05 36.50
C GLY A 19 -40.67 4.13 36.75
N ASP A 20 -39.39 3.89 36.49
CA ASP A 20 -38.33 4.85 36.82
C ASP A 20 -37.40 5.07 35.62
N GLU A 21 -36.94 6.31 35.44
CA GLU A 21 -36.30 6.86 34.23
C GLU A 21 -34.86 6.31 33.96
N ARG A 22 -34.57 5.08 34.40
CA ARG A 22 -33.33 4.34 34.17
C ARG A 22 -33.58 3.04 33.41
N ARG A 23 -33.38 3.08 32.09
CA ARG A 23 -33.44 1.88 31.24
C ARG A 23 -32.19 1.02 31.42
N ARG A 24 -32.32 -0.11 32.12
CA ARG A 24 -31.26 -1.13 32.24
C ARG A 24 -31.18 -1.92 30.93
N ARG A 25 -30.00 -1.94 30.28
CA ARG A 25 -29.80 -2.70 29.03
C ARG A 25 -28.85 -3.88 29.24
N THR A 26 -29.27 -5.04 28.74
CA THR A 26 -28.59 -6.31 28.87
C THR A 26 -28.20 -6.85 27.50
N TRP A 27 -26.92 -7.20 27.34
CA TRP A 27 -26.36 -7.60 26.04
C TRP A 27 -26.10 -9.10 26.01
N HIS A 28 -26.57 -9.73 24.94
CA HIS A 28 -26.71 -11.17 24.88
C HIS A 28 -26.03 -11.75 23.64
N LEU A 29 -25.23 -12.80 23.83
CA LEU A 29 -24.71 -13.65 22.76
C LEU A 29 -25.68 -14.79 22.51
N VAL A 30 -26.22 -14.87 21.29
CA VAL A 30 -27.17 -15.92 20.90
C VAL A 30 -26.39 -17.09 20.32
N PHE A 31 -26.63 -18.28 20.86
CA PHE A 31 -26.16 -19.56 20.33
C PHE A 31 -27.33 -20.31 19.68
N PRO A 32 -27.54 -20.17 18.36
CA PRO A 32 -28.69 -20.77 17.68
C PRO A 32 -28.74 -22.28 17.86
N ASP A 33 -27.58 -22.95 17.76
CA ASP A 33 -27.46 -24.41 17.85
C ASP A 33 -27.76 -24.96 19.24
N LYS A 34 -27.57 -24.13 20.28
CA LYS A 34 -27.79 -24.50 21.69
C LYS A 34 -29.08 -23.94 22.27
N ARG A 35 -29.87 -23.21 21.47
CA ARG A 35 -31.06 -22.44 21.89
C ARG A 35 -30.83 -21.65 23.19
N SER A 36 -29.62 -21.13 23.38
CA SER A 36 -29.22 -20.48 24.62
C SER A 36 -28.67 -19.09 24.38
N VAL A 37 -28.81 -18.26 25.39
CA VAL A 37 -28.45 -16.85 25.34
C VAL A 37 -27.51 -16.59 26.52
N LYS A 38 -26.30 -16.10 26.23
CA LYS A 38 -25.32 -15.77 27.26
C LYS A 38 -25.24 -14.27 27.45
N LEU A 39 -25.55 -13.77 28.64
CA LEU A 39 -25.29 -12.38 29.00
C LEU A 39 -23.78 -12.13 28.96
N LEU A 40 -23.34 -11.19 28.12
CA LEU A 40 -21.93 -10.81 28.02
C LEU A 40 -21.58 -9.71 29.01
N LYS A 41 -22.45 -8.68 29.07
CA LYS A 41 -22.25 -7.48 29.89
C LYS A 41 -23.60 -6.81 30.12
N SER A 42 -23.78 -6.18 31.27
CA SER A 42 -24.93 -5.33 31.58
C SER A 42 -24.42 -3.94 31.88
N GLN A 43 -25.06 -2.92 31.32
CA GLN A 43 -24.70 -1.53 31.60
C GLN A 43 -25.96 -0.67 31.71
N SER A 44 -26.02 0.16 32.75
CA SER A 44 -27.11 1.11 32.96
C SER A 44 -26.67 2.48 32.45
N ILE A 45 -27.35 2.99 31.41
CA ILE A 45 -27.05 4.27 30.76
C ILE A 45 -28.38 4.95 30.46
N ASN A 46 -28.48 6.24 30.76
CA ASN A 46 -29.61 7.06 30.33
C ASN A 46 -29.46 7.37 28.83
N VAL A 47 -30.41 6.88 28.03
CA VAL A 47 -30.37 6.92 26.57
C VAL A 47 -31.69 7.45 26.05
N ASN A 48 -31.63 8.47 25.19
CA ASN A 48 -32.82 9.03 24.54
C ASN A 48 -33.33 8.06 23.46
N TRP A 49 -32.44 7.72 22.52
CA TRP A 49 -32.68 6.79 21.42
C TRP A 49 -31.40 6.03 21.08
N TYR A 50 -31.53 4.94 20.33
CA TYR A 50 -30.40 4.10 19.92
C TYR A 50 -30.58 3.60 18.49
N GLN A 51 -29.47 3.35 17.80
CA GLN A 51 -29.49 2.76 16.47
C GLN A 51 -28.46 1.64 16.39
N TYR A 52 -28.82 0.50 15.81
CA TYR A 52 -27.93 -0.67 15.68
C TYR A 52 -27.64 -0.97 14.21
N CYS A 53 -26.35 -1.05 13.85
CA CYS A 53 -25.88 -1.47 12.55
C CYS A 53 -25.47 -2.95 12.61
N PRO A 54 -26.28 -3.87 12.06
CA PRO A 54 -26.00 -5.31 12.12
C PRO A 54 -24.77 -5.71 11.30
N GLU A 55 -24.49 -5.01 10.21
CA GLU A 55 -23.37 -5.34 9.31
C GLU A 55 -22.02 -5.16 10.02
N THR A 56 -21.87 -4.07 10.78
CA THR A 56 -20.62 -3.75 11.49
C THR A 56 -20.65 -4.14 12.97
N ALA A 57 -21.81 -4.63 13.43
CA ALA A 57 -22.10 -4.98 14.82
C ALA A 57 -21.76 -3.82 15.78
N VAL A 58 -22.23 -2.61 15.43
CA VAL A 58 -22.06 -1.40 16.24
C VAL A 58 -23.43 -0.89 16.66
N ILE A 59 -23.55 -0.49 17.92
CA ILE A 59 -24.71 0.27 18.41
C ILE A 59 -24.28 1.69 18.77
N LEU A 60 -25.09 2.66 18.35
CA LEU A 60 -24.93 4.08 18.65
C LEU A 60 -26.00 4.50 19.66
N LEU A 61 -25.58 5.12 20.77
CA LEU A 61 -26.48 5.60 21.80
C LEU A 61 -26.45 7.13 21.85
N SER A 62 -27.61 7.78 21.82
CA SER A 62 -27.72 9.20 22.13
C SER A 62 -27.83 9.40 23.64
N THR A 63 -26.94 10.23 24.15
CA THR A 63 -26.79 10.56 25.57
C THR A 63 -26.81 12.08 25.73
N THR A 64 -27.19 12.57 26.92
CA THR A 64 -27.54 13.98 27.26
C THR A 64 -28.97 14.40 26.94
N VAL A 65 -29.45 15.44 27.62
CA VAL A 65 -30.80 16.01 27.44
C VAL A 65 -31.01 16.57 26.03
N GLN A 66 -29.95 17.09 25.39
CA GLN A 66 -30.01 17.59 24.01
C GLN A 66 -29.79 16.47 22.97
N GLY A 67 -29.39 15.27 23.41
CA GLY A 67 -29.14 14.11 22.55
C GLY A 67 -27.93 14.25 21.63
N ASN A 68 -27.13 15.30 21.81
CA ASN A 68 -26.03 15.69 20.94
C ASN A 68 -24.73 14.90 21.18
N ILE A 69 -24.62 14.16 22.29
CA ILE A 69 -23.47 13.30 22.57
C ILE A 69 -23.80 11.86 22.19
N LEU A 70 -23.09 11.34 21.18
CA LEU A 70 -23.26 10.00 20.67
C LEU A 70 -22.16 9.08 21.18
N GLN A 71 -22.55 7.94 21.76
CA GLN A 71 -21.67 6.94 22.35
C GLN A 71 -21.80 5.61 21.57
N PRO A 72 -20.81 5.27 20.73
CA PRO A 72 -20.78 3.98 20.04
C PRO A 72 -20.24 2.85 20.93
N PHE A 73 -20.79 1.65 20.75
CA PHE A 73 -20.28 0.38 21.29
C PHE A 73 -20.15 -0.63 20.16
N ALA A 74 -19.00 -1.27 20.05
CA ALA A 74 -18.73 -2.30 19.05
C ALA A 74 -18.78 -3.70 19.67
N PHE A 75 -19.37 -4.65 18.95
CA PHE A 75 -19.45 -6.05 19.32
C PHE A 75 -18.55 -6.86 18.39
N ARG A 76 -17.44 -7.39 18.90
CA ARG A 76 -16.53 -8.25 18.14
C ARG A 76 -16.12 -9.45 18.98
N ASN A 77 -16.05 -10.63 18.35
CA ASN A 77 -15.57 -11.87 18.99
C ASN A 77 -16.26 -12.21 20.33
N GLY A 78 -17.53 -11.84 20.51
CA GLY A 78 -18.25 -12.08 21.76
C GLY A 78 -17.84 -11.16 22.92
N THR A 79 -17.11 -10.08 22.66
CA THR A 79 -16.83 -9.01 23.63
C THR A 79 -17.45 -7.69 23.18
N MET A 80 -17.74 -6.82 24.15
CA MET A 80 -18.28 -5.47 23.93
C MET A 80 -17.21 -4.44 24.27
N SER A 81 -16.79 -3.65 23.28
CA SER A 81 -15.85 -2.54 23.46
C SER A 81 -16.57 -1.19 23.35
N LYS A 82 -16.29 -0.31 24.31
CA LYS A 82 -16.76 1.08 24.29
C LYS A 82 -15.85 1.88 23.36
N MET A 83 -16.42 2.58 22.38
CA MET A 83 -15.68 3.46 21.47
C MET A 83 -15.62 4.89 22.02
N SER A 84 -14.84 5.77 21.39
CA SER A 84 -14.83 7.20 21.75
C SER A 84 -16.22 7.80 21.54
N LYS A 85 -16.74 8.49 22.56
CA LYS A 85 -17.94 9.33 22.40
C LYS A 85 -17.58 10.57 21.59
N PHE A 86 -18.56 11.11 20.88
CA PHE A 86 -18.40 12.34 20.12
C PHE A 86 -19.64 13.21 20.24
N GLU A 87 -19.45 14.51 20.07
CA GLU A 87 -20.49 15.52 20.20
C GLU A 87 -20.77 16.16 18.85
N ILE A 88 -22.05 16.29 18.50
CA ILE A 88 -22.49 17.02 17.31
C ILE A 88 -22.87 18.43 17.75
N GLU A 89 -22.19 19.43 17.19
CA GLU A 89 -22.52 20.83 17.43
C GLU A 89 -23.89 21.16 16.81
N LEU A 90 -24.84 21.54 17.66
CA LEU A 90 -26.17 21.96 17.23
C LEU A 90 -26.16 23.45 16.82
N PRO A 91 -26.90 23.85 15.78
CA PRO A 91 -26.98 25.24 15.37
C PRO A 91 -27.58 26.11 16.48
N VAL A 92 -26.99 27.29 16.69
CA VAL A 92 -27.48 28.28 17.66
C VAL A 92 -28.77 28.90 17.12
N VAL A 93 -29.91 28.58 17.72
CA VAL A 93 -31.20 29.19 17.37
C VAL A 93 -31.57 30.26 18.41
N PRO A 94 -32.00 31.47 18.01
CA PRO A 94 -32.49 32.47 18.95
C PRO A 94 -33.67 31.92 19.75
N LYS A 95 -33.64 32.14 21.08
CA LYS A 95 -34.65 31.60 22.01
C LYS A 95 -36.08 32.04 21.61
N PRO A 96 -37.11 31.19 21.79
CA PRO A 96 -37.11 29.90 22.45
C PRO A 96 -37.27 28.73 21.46
N ALA A 97 -36.15 28.10 21.09
CA ALA A 97 -36.17 26.74 20.56
C ALA A 97 -34.99 25.95 21.15
N LYS A 98 -35.28 25.03 22.08
CA LYS A 98 -34.33 23.99 22.46
C LYS A 98 -34.35 22.96 21.34
N LEU A 99 -33.35 22.99 20.45
CA LEU A 99 -33.11 21.89 19.52
C LEU A 99 -32.62 20.68 20.32
N SER A 100 -33.33 19.57 20.19
CA SER A 100 -32.88 18.24 20.61
C SER A 100 -32.63 17.40 19.37
N LEU A 101 -31.53 16.66 19.36
CA LEU A 101 -31.18 15.75 18.28
C LEU A 101 -32.09 14.52 18.32
N SER A 102 -32.89 14.31 17.29
CA SER A 102 -33.78 13.16 17.17
C SER A 102 -33.11 12.00 16.45
N GLU A 103 -33.68 10.79 16.57
CA GLU A 103 -33.22 9.62 15.81
C GLU A 103 -33.30 9.85 14.29
N ARG A 104 -34.25 10.67 13.82
CA ARG A 104 -34.44 10.94 12.39
C ARG A 104 -33.35 11.83 11.79
N ASP A 105 -32.67 12.62 12.62
CA ASP A 105 -31.58 13.49 12.20
C ASP A 105 -30.27 12.70 12.00
N ILE A 106 -30.23 11.44 12.44
CA ILE A 106 -29.03 10.59 12.43
C ILE A 106 -29.26 9.31 11.64
N ALA A 107 -28.34 9.04 10.73
CA ALA A 107 -28.26 7.78 10.01
C ALA A 107 -26.85 7.22 10.15
N MET A 108 -26.68 5.99 10.63
CA MET A 108 -25.41 5.31 10.34
C MET A 108 -25.40 4.85 8.88
N ALA A 109 -24.23 4.85 8.24
CA ALA A 109 -24.06 4.41 6.86
C ALA A 109 -22.73 3.71 6.64
N THR A 110 -22.72 2.63 5.86
CA THR A 110 -21.50 1.92 5.46
C THR A 110 -21.04 2.51 4.14
N ILE A 111 -19.98 3.30 4.16
CA ILE A 111 -19.45 3.98 2.99
C ILE A 111 -18.06 3.40 2.72
N TYR A 112 -17.87 2.77 1.55
CA TYR A 112 -16.63 2.06 1.18
C TYR A 112 -16.15 1.04 2.23
N GLY A 113 -17.09 0.29 2.82
CA GLY A 113 -16.80 -0.77 3.80
C GLY A 113 -16.45 -0.27 5.21
N GLN A 114 -16.62 1.02 5.49
CA GLN A 114 -16.47 1.59 6.84
C GLN A 114 -17.78 2.21 7.32
N LEU A 115 -18.05 2.10 8.62
CA LEU A 115 -19.23 2.71 9.25
C LEU A 115 -18.99 4.20 9.49
N TYR A 116 -19.96 5.01 9.08
CA TYR A 116 -20.02 6.44 9.32
C TYR A 116 -21.31 6.79 10.03
N VAL A 117 -21.33 7.94 10.70
CA VAL A 117 -22.53 8.56 11.23
C VAL A 117 -22.82 9.80 10.40
N MET A 118 -23.96 9.81 9.72
CA MET A 118 -24.45 10.93 8.94
C MET A 118 -25.45 11.73 9.78
N TYR A 119 -25.22 13.03 9.89
CA TYR A 119 -26.12 13.99 10.51
C TYR A 119 -26.81 14.82 9.43
N LEU A 120 -28.13 14.82 9.43
CA LEU A 120 -28.97 15.59 8.54
C LEU A 120 -29.26 16.95 9.19
N LYS A 121 -28.53 17.97 8.75
CA LYS A 121 -28.70 19.34 9.20
C LYS A 121 -29.84 19.99 8.42
N HIS A 122 -30.96 20.18 9.11
CA HIS A 122 -32.08 20.97 8.61
C HIS A 122 -31.78 22.46 8.83
N HIS A 123 -31.69 23.25 7.76
CA HIS A 123 -31.69 24.71 7.88
C HIS A 123 -33.14 25.21 7.98
N SER A 124 -33.42 26.09 8.95
CA SER A 124 -34.71 26.76 8.99
C SER A 124 -34.83 27.70 7.79
N ARG A 125 -36.06 27.91 7.32
CA ARG A 125 -36.36 28.86 6.24
C ARG A 125 -35.84 30.24 6.62
N THR A 126 -34.95 30.81 5.80
CA THR A 126 -34.58 32.22 5.90
C THR A 126 -35.24 32.99 4.76
N ALA A 127 -35.51 34.28 4.94
CA ALA A 127 -36.26 35.10 3.98
C ALA A 127 -35.66 35.15 2.56
N ASN A 128 -34.39 34.74 2.39
CA ASN A 128 -33.66 34.76 1.12
C ASN A 128 -33.62 33.40 0.38
N SER A 129 -34.12 32.30 0.96
CA SER A 129 -34.23 31.01 0.28
C SER A 129 -35.60 30.34 0.56
N PRO A 130 -36.52 30.29 -0.44
CA PRO A 130 -37.87 29.77 -0.22
C PRO A 130 -37.92 28.25 -0.05
N SER A 131 -36.84 27.52 -0.36
CA SER A 131 -36.70 26.07 -0.10
C SER A 131 -35.87 25.84 1.16
N ALA A 132 -36.38 25.01 2.09
CA ALA A 132 -35.57 24.51 3.20
C ALA A 132 -34.42 23.66 2.63
N GLU A 133 -33.19 24.16 2.72
CA GLU A 133 -32.01 23.43 2.29
C GLU A 133 -31.56 22.48 3.39
N VAL A 134 -31.72 21.18 3.17
CA VAL A 134 -31.16 20.15 4.07
C VAL A 134 -29.76 19.82 3.59
N THR A 135 -28.78 19.88 4.48
CA THR A 135 -27.42 19.42 4.20
C THR A 135 -27.09 18.23 5.08
N SER A 136 -26.19 17.38 4.60
CA SER A 136 -25.69 16.23 5.33
C SER A 136 -24.24 16.46 5.75
N LEU A 137 -23.92 16.08 6.97
CA LEU A 137 -22.58 16.04 7.55
C LEU A 137 -22.23 14.57 7.82
N ILE A 138 -21.00 14.17 7.47
CA ILE A 138 -20.55 12.78 7.62
C ILE A 138 -19.42 12.73 8.65
N PHE A 139 -19.59 11.92 9.69
CA PHE A 139 -18.62 11.70 10.76
C PHE A 139 -18.04 10.28 10.65
N ASP A 140 -16.71 10.17 10.62
CA ASP A 140 -16.01 8.88 10.68
C ASP A 140 -15.82 8.50 12.16
N ILE A 141 -16.53 7.48 12.62
CA ILE A 141 -16.45 7.02 14.03
C ILE A 141 -15.13 6.30 14.36
N LYS A 142 -14.32 5.97 13.35
CA LYS A 142 -13.00 5.33 13.52
C LYS A 142 -11.84 6.31 13.34
N LEU A 143 -12.10 7.50 12.80
CA LEU A 143 -11.11 8.57 12.74
C LEU A 143 -10.92 9.13 14.15
N LYS A 144 -9.76 8.88 14.75
CA LYS A 144 -9.34 9.55 15.98
C LYS A 144 -8.49 10.75 15.57
N GLU A 145 -8.75 11.92 16.15
CA GLU A 145 -7.82 13.03 16.07
C GLU A 145 -6.70 12.83 17.11
N PRO A 146 -5.43 12.97 16.73
CA PRO A 146 -4.31 12.63 17.62
C PRO A 146 -4.15 13.53 18.85
N ASP A 147 -4.75 14.74 18.89
CA ASP A 147 -4.33 15.79 19.84
C ASP A 147 -5.41 16.37 20.77
N CYS A 148 -6.63 15.80 20.86
CA CYS A 148 -7.68 16.36 21.73
C CYS A 148 -8.04 15.46 22.93
N ALA A 149 -7.95 16.02 24.15
CA ALA A 149 -8.35 15.34 25.40
C ALA A 149 -9.83 14.93 25.43
N VAL A 150 -10.65 15.57 24.59
CA VAL A 150 -12.04 15.18 24.28
C VAL A 150 -12.08 14.86 22.78
N ASN A 151 -12.38 13.62 22.41
CA ASN A 151 -12.51 13.22 21.00
C ASN A 151 -13.72 13.94 20.35
N THR A 152 -13.52 15.17 19.90
CA THR A 152 -14.52 15.91 19.12
C THR A 152 -14.37 15.45 17.68
N HIS A 153 -15.26 14.58 17.21
CA HIS A 153 -15.21 14.15 15.82
C HIS A 153 -15.64 15.31 14.93
N GLN A 154 -14.71 15.83 14.12
CA GLN A 154 -15.04 16.81 13.10
C GLN A 154 -15.71 16.13 11.89
N PRO A 155 -16.63 16.81 11.21
CA PRO A 155 -17.19 16.29 9.98
C PRO A 155 -16.07 16.11 8.96
N VAL A 156 -16.05 14.95 8.30
CA VAL A 156 -14.98 14.61 7.37
C VAL A 156 -15.05 15.45 6.10
N LEU A 157 -16.22 15.95 5.77
CA LEU A 157 -16.46 16.83 4.64
C LEU A 157 -17.31 18.02 5.08
N PRO A 158 -17.17 19.19 4.42
CA PRO A 158 -18.12 20.29 4.57
C PRO A 158 -19.56 19.81 4.34
N ALA A 159 -20.53 20.46 4.97
CA ALA A 159 -21.94 20.12 4.83
C ALA A 159 -22.38 20.18 3.35
N ARG A 160 -22.96 19.10 2.82
CA ARG A 160 -23.44 19.03 1.43
C ARG A 160 -24.79 18.34 1.33
N SER A 161 -25.63 18.81 0.41
CA SER A 161 -26.87 18.10 0.05
C SER A 161 -26.53 16.86 -0.79
N ILE A 162 -27.37 15.83 -0.69
CA ILE A 162 -27.41 14.71 -1.63
C ILE A 162 -27.63 15.29 -3.03
N HIS A 163 -26.96 14.70 -4.03
CA HIS A 163 -27.05 15.14 -5.41
C HIS A 163 -28.49 14.96 -5.92
N PRO A 164 -29.15 16.00 -6.46
CA PRO A 164 -30.49 15.89 -7.01
C PRO A 164 -30.56 14.82 -8.11
N TYR A 165 -31.54 13.93 -8.02
CA TYR A 165 -31.80 12.91 -9.04
C TYR A 165 -33.17 13.15 -9.67
N ARG A 166 -33.30 12.85 -10.96
CA ARG A 166 -34.59 12.90 -11.67
C ARG A 166 -34.99 11.49 -12.06
N ILE A 167 -36.16 11.08 -11.62
CA ILE A 167 -36.69 9.73 -11.82
C ILE A 167 -37.19 9.61 -13.27
N PRO A 168 -36.65 8.67 -14.07
CA PRO A 168 -37.20 8.36 -15.38
C PRO A 168 -38.52 7.59 -15.19
N LEU A 169 -39.63 8.15 -15.66
CA LEU A 169 -40.93 7.50 -15.65
C LEU A 169 -40.90 6.29 -16.60
N SER A 170 -40.82 5.07 -16.05
CA SER A 170 -40.94 3.84 -16.82
C SER A 170 -42.34 3.25 -16.62
N GLY A 171 -43.29 3.64 -17.48
CA GLY A 171 -44.59 2.99 -17.59
C GLY A 171 -44.56 1.85 -18.62
N PRO A 172 -45.47 0.86 -18.55
CA PRO A 172 -45.52 -0.29 -19.47
C PRO A 172 -46.00 0.04 -20.90
N ALA A 173 -46.07 1.31 -21.29
CA ALA A 173 -46.45 1.71 -22.64
C ALA A 173 -45.50 2.80 -23.14
N VAL A 174 -44.92 2.56 -24.30
CA VAL A 174 -44.10 3.48 -25.08
C VAL A 174 -44.93 4.72 -25.41
N VAL A 175 -44.84 5.76 -24.56
CA VAL A 175 -45.26 7.13 -24.91
C VAL A 175 -44.05 8.05 -24.65
N PRO A 176 -43.43 8.62 -25.69
CA PRO A 176 -42.24 9.43 -25.53
C PRO A 176 -42.63 10.89 -25.27
N SER A 177 -42.90 11.34 -24.03
CA SER A 177 -42.92 12.79 -23.70
C SER A 177 -43.25 13.20 -22.24
N GLN A 178 -42.80 12.50 -21.18
CA GLN A 178 -42.88 13.10 -19.83
C GLN A 178 -41.49 13.48 -19.31
N PRO A 179 -41.26 14.75 -18.92
CA PRO A 179 -39.98 15.15 -18.34
C PRO A 179 -39.77 14.39 -17.02
N PRO A 180 -38.54 13.92 -16.75
CA PRO A 180 -38.26 13.12 -15.57
C PRO A 180 -38.53 13.95 -14.31
N VAL A 181 -39.29 13.37 -13.38
CA VAL A 181 -39.77 14.04 -12.17
C VAL A 181 -38.61 14.21 -11.19
N PRO A 182 -38.38 15.41 -10.63
CA PRO A 182 -37.36 15.59 -9.61
C PRO A 182 -37.70 14.75 -8.37
N CYS A 183 -36.76 13.93 -7.91
CA CYS A 183 -36.88 13.21 -6.65
C CYS A 183 -36.92 14.22 -5.50
N GLN A 184 -37.93 14.12 -4.63
CA GLN A 184 -38.02 14.97 -3.46
C GLN A 184 -37.01 14.50 -2.41
N LEU A 185 -35.84 15.14 -2.40
CA LEU A 185 -34.80 14.85 -1.42
C LEU A 185 -35.27 15.20 0.00
N TYR A 186 -34.91 14.36 0.97
CA TYR A 186 -35.21 14.55 2.39
C TYR A 186 -36.71 14.68 2.70
N SER A 187 -37.56 14.00 1.92
CA SER A 187 -38.99 13.97 2.18
C SER A 187 -39.30 13.35 3.54
N SER A 188 -40.39 13.77 4.18
CA SER A 188 -40.86 13.19 5.44
C SER A 188 -41.27 11.72 5.32
N SER A 189 -41.47 11.24 4.08
CA SER A 189 -41.75 9.85 3.72
C SER A 189 -40.50 8.97 3.66
N TRP A 190 -39.30 9.55 3.78
CA TRP A 190 -38.05 8.80 3.75
C TRP A 190 -37.86 8.01 5.04
N SER A 191 -37.56 6.73 4.90
CA SER A 191 -37.06 5.91 5.99
C SER A 191 -35.67 5.40 5.65
N VAL A 192 -34.74 5.59 6.59
CA VAL A 192 -33.35 5.15 6.41
C VAL A 192 -33.20 3.78 7.06
N PHE A 193 -32.84 2.79 6.24
CA PHE A 193 -32.51 1.45 6.68
C PHE A 193 -31.00 1.27 6.70
N GLN A 194 -30.52 0.77 7.84
CA GLN A 194 -29.11 0.55 8.07
C GLN A 194 -28.58 -0.57 7.16
N PRO A 195 -27.42 -0.40 6.51
CA PRO A 195 -26.51 0.74 6.63
C PRO A 195 -26.80 1.89 5.64
N ASP A 196 -27.02 1.65 4.36
CA ASP A 196 -26.96 2.69 3.30
C ASP A 196 -28.23 2.81 2.46
N ILE A 197 -29.37 2.31 2.97
CA ILE A 197 -30.62 2.20 2.22
C ILE A 197 -31.56 3.35 2.59
N ILE A 198 -32.11 4.03 1.60
CA ILE A 198 -33.18 5.03 1.78
C ILE A 198 -34.42 4.54 1.04
N ILE A 199 -35.52 4.36 1.77
CA ILE A 199 -36.83 4.02 1.20
C ILE A 199 -37.68 5.29 1.13
N SER A 200 -38.03 5.70 -0.09
CA SER A 200 -38.98 6.80 -0.33
C SER A 200 -40.39 6.22 -0.47
N ALA A 201 -41.15 6.15 0.63
CA ALA A 201 -42.48 5.52 0.60
C ALA A 201 -43.48 6.25 -0.31
N SER A 202 -43.31 7.57 -0.49
CA SER A 202 -44.17 8.38 -1.36
C SER A 202 -43.91 8.14 -2.85
N GLU A 203 -42.68 7.81 -3.21
CA GLU A 203 -42.28 7.60 -4.62
C GLU A 203 -42.15 6.11 -4.98
N GLY A 204 -42.15 5.22 -3.98
CA GLY A 204 -42.05 3.76 -4.18
C GLY A 204 -40.63 3.27 -4.53
N TYR A 205 -39.60 4.09 -4.36
CA TYR A 205 -38.22 3.75 -4.71
C TYR A 205 -37.36 3.34 -3.50
N LEU A 206 -36.44 2.41 -3.78
CA LEU A 206 -35.36 2.00 -2.91
C LEU A 206 -34.05 2.60 -3.44
N TRP A 207 -33.37 3.39 -2.62
CA TRP A 207 -32.12 4.07 -2.98
C TRP A 207 -30.94 3.54 -2.16
N TYR A 208 -29.77 3.48 -2.79
CA TYR A 208 -28.50 3.24 -2.13
C TYR A 208 -27.71 4.54 -2.03
N LEU A 209 -27.28 4.91 -0.82
CA LEU A 209 -26.50 6.11 -0.57
C LEU A 209 -25.01 5.83 -0.81
N GLN A 210 -24.43 6.51 -1.80
CA GLN A 210 -23.00 6.39 -2.13
C GLN A 210 -22.30 7.75 -2.13
N VAL A 211 -21.09 7.82 -1.56
CA VAL A 211 -20.24 9.01 -1.59
C VAL A 211 -19.35 8.99 -2.81
N LYS A 212 -19.39 10.04 -3.65
CA LYS A 212 -18.47 10.16 -4.79
C LYS A 212 -17.09 10.65 -4.32
N LEU A 213 -16.05 9.84 -4.55
CA LEU A 213 -14.67 10.17 -4.15
C LEU A 213 -13.99 11.26 -5.01
N PRO A 214 -14.15 11.34 -6.34
CA PRO A 214 -13.41 12.31 -7.14
C PRO A 214 -13.62 13.78 -6.69
N PRO A 215 -14.85 14.24 -6.37
CA PRO A 215 -15.06 15.58 -5.82
C PRO A 215 -14.45 15.76 -4.42
N THR A 216 -14.31 14.68 -3.65
CA THR A 216 -13.80 14.73 -2.27
C THR A 216 -12.32 15.15 -2.22
N VAL A 217 -11.54 14.79 -3.24
CA VAL A 217 -10.11 15.15 -3.36
C VAL A 217 -9.90 16.67 -3.42
N ASN A 218 -10.86 17.39 -3.99
CA ASN A 218 -10.84 18.85 -4.10
C ASN A 218 -11.45 19.55 -2.88
N LEU A 219 -12.32 18.86 -2.13
CA LEU A 219 -12.98 19.40 -0.94
C LEU A 219 -12.07 19.37 0.29
N LEU A 220 -11.20 18.37 0.39
CA LEU A 220 -10.21 18.25 1.46
C LEU A 220 -8.88 18.87 1.03
N GLN A 221 -8.62 20.09 1.51
CA GLN A 221 -7.37 20.80 1.22
C GLN A 221 -6.16 20.17 1.92
N ASP A 222 -6.35 19.69 3.16
CA ASP A 222 -5.32 18.96 3.90
C ASP A 222 -5.15 17.55 3.30
N LYS A 223 -4.07 17.38 2.54
CA LYS A 223 -3.73 16.11 1.91
C LYS A 223 -3.37 15.03 2.92
N GLY A 224 -2.82 15.38 4.08
CA GLY A 224 -2.55 14.44 5.17
C GLY A 224 -3.84 13.82 5.71
N LYS A 225 -4.85 14.65 6.02
CA LYS A 225 -6.18 14.16 6.46
C LYS A 225 -6.92 13.41 5.36
N LEU A 226 -6.78 13.84 4.10
CA LEU A 226 -7.33 13.12 2.95
C LEU A 226 -6.76 11.70 2.85
N MET A 227 -5.47 11.52 3.11
CA MET A 227 -4.86 10.18 3.12
C MET A 227 -5.37 9.32 4.28
N ASP A 228 -5.54 9.87 5.49
CA ASP A 228 -6.13 9.12 6.62
C ASP A 228 -7.55 8.64 6.31
N PHE A 229 -8.29 9.45 5.55
CA PHE A 229 -9.62 9.14 5.09
C PHE A 229 -9.65 8.08 3.99
N LEU A 230 -8.78 8.19 2.99
CA LEU A 230 -8.74 7.25 1.86
C LEU A 230 -8.16 5.89 2.26
N LEU A 231 -7.05 5.85 3.02
CA LEU A 231 -6.33 4.60 3.34
C LEU A 231 -7.17 3.58 4.11
N ARG A 232 -8.20 4.03 4.84
CA ARG A 232 -9.10 3.14 5.60
C ARG A 232 -10.15 2.44 4.74
N ARG A 233 -10.21 2.72 3.43
CA ARG A 233 -11.36 2.35 2.58
C ARG A 233 -11.05 1.25 1.58
N ARG A 234 -12.13 0.58 1.17
CA ARG A 234 -12.11 -0.37 0.06
C ARG A 234 -12.15 0.35 -1.28
N ASP A 235 -11.55 -0.25 -2.29
CA ASP A 235 -11.68 0.13 -3.71
C ASP A 235 -11.28 1.57 -4.05
N CYS A 236 -10.40 2.20 -3.25
CA CYS A 236 -9.94 3.58 -3.46
C CYS A 236 -8.49 3.71 -3.95
N LYS A 237 -7.84 2.59 -4.31
CA LYS A 237 -6.45 2.53 -4.77
C LYS A 237 -6.17 3.52 -5.91
N MET A 238 -6.97 3.50 -6.97
CA MET A 238 -6.80 4.43 -8.11
C MET A 238 -7.03 5.89 -7.73
N VAL A 239 -7.94 6.16 -6.79
CA VAL A 239 -8.18 7.51 -6.29
C VAL A 239 -6.95 8.00 -5.52
N ILE A 240 -6.38 7.18 -4.64
CA ILE A 240 -5.18 7.53 -3.89
C ILE A 240 -4.00 7.80 -4.85
N LEU A 241 -3.79 6.92 -5.84
CA LEU A 241 -2.75 7.12 -6.85
C LEU A 241 -2.96 8.43 -7.62
N SER A 242 -4.21 8.76 -7.98
CA SER A 242 -4.53 10.04 -8.62
C SER A 242 -4.25 11.25 -7.71
N VAL A 243 -4.47 11.13 -6.39
CA VAL A 243 -4.14 12.19 -5.42
C VAL A 243 -2.63 12.38 -5.33
N CYS A 244 -1.86 11.28 -5.29
CA CYS A 244 -0.40 11.34 -5.31
C CYS A 244 0.11 12.07 -6.56
N SER A 245 -0.41 11.73 -7.74
CA SER A 245 -0.03 12.41 -8.99
C SER A 245 -0.38 13.91 -8.96
N GLN A 246 -1.57 14.29 -8.45
CA GLN A 246 -1.96 15.69 -8.31
C GLN A 246 -1.08 16.48 -7.34
N ILE A 247 -0.61 15.85 -6.26
CA ILE A 247 0.30 16.50 -5.30
C ILE A 247 1.64 16.83 -5.96
N LEU A 248 2.11 15.95 -6.85
CA LEU A 248 3.35 16.16 -7.61
C LEU A 248 3.18 17.19 -8.73
N GLU A 249 1.95 17.41 -9.20
CA GLU A 249 1.59 18.42 -10.21
C GLU A 249 1.44 19.83 -9.65
N GLY A 250 1.16 19.98 -8.35
CA GLY A 250 1.01 21.28 -7.69
C GLY A 250 2.34 22.02 -7.55
N GLY A 251 2.55 23.05 -8.37
CA GLY A 251 3.77 23.87 -8.41
C GLY A 251 4.12 24.54 -7.07
N GLU A 252 5.41 24.43 -6.71
CA GLU A 252 6.22 25.24 -5.79
C GLU A 252 5.45 26.16 -4.81
N LYS A 253 5.38 25.90 -3.50
CA LYS A 253 6.49 26.03 -2.52
C LYS A 253 6.20 25.28 -1.20
N GLY A 254 5.30 24.29 -1.21
CA GLY A 254 4.89 23.54 -0.01
C GLY A 254 4.77 22.02 -0.20
N SER A 255 5.23 21.46 -1.33
CA SER A 255 4.89 20.08 -1.72
C SER A 255 5.75 19.01 -1.04
N LEU A 256 7.07 19.19 -0.86
CA LEU A 256 7.93 18.08 -0.38
C LEU A 256 7.57 17.58 1.04
N PRO A 257 7.33 18.44 2.06
CA PRO A 257 6.90 17.96 3.37
C PRO A 257 5.54 17.27 3.30
N VAL A 258 4.62 17.76 2.46
CA VAL A 258 3.31 17.13 2.27
C VAL A 258 3.48 15.76 1.58
N VAL A 259 4.30 15.67 0.55
CA VAL A 259 4.67 14.42 -0.14
C VAL A 259 5.29 13.43 0.86
N ALA A 260 6.20 13.89 1.71
CA ALA A 260 6.80 13.08 2.77
C ALA A 260 5.74 12.48 3.69
N THR A 261 4.83 13.31 4.23
CA THR A 261 3.74 12.82 5.10
C THR A 261 2.81 11.84 4.39
N VAL A 262 2.54 12.06 3.10
CA VAL A 262 1.69 11.18 2.30
C VAL A 262 2.37 9.84 2.07
N PHE A 263 3.65 9.84 1.68
CA PHE A 263 4.44 8.63 1.51
C PHE A 263 4.60 7.86 2.82
N ASP A 264 4.82 8.54 3.94
CA ASP A 264 4.93 7.90 5.24
C ASP A 264 3.63 7.20 5.64
N LYS A 265 2.47 7.84 5.42
CA LYS A 265 1.16 7.22 5.67
C LYS A 265 0.89 6.02 4.76
N LEU A 266 1.29 6.10 3.49
CA LEU A 266 1.17 4.99 2.54
C LEU A 266 2.02 3.79 2.96
N ASN A 267 3.29 4.04 3.23
CA ASN A 267 4.25 3.00 3.57
C ASN A 267 4.00 2.42 4.96
N GLN A 268 3.43 3.19 5.89
CA GLN A 268 2.94 2.66 7.17
C GLN A 268 1.87 1.59 6.94
N VAL A 269 0.81 1.90 6.16
CA VAL A 269 -0.26 0.93 5.87
C VAL A 269 0.27 -0.26 5.09
N TYR A 270 1.23 -0.04 4.19
CA TYR A 270 1.89 -1.13 3.48
C TYR A 270 2.70 -2.03 4.42
N LYS A 271 3.44 -1.47 5.39
CA LYS A 271 4.18 -2.23 6.40
C LYS A 271 3.26 -3.06 7.28
N GLU A 272 2.17 -2.46 7.79
CA GLU A 272 1.17 -3.16 8.60
C GLU A 272 0.58 -4.37 7.83
N TYR A 273 0.36 -4.22 6.52
CA TYR A 273 -0.08 -5.31 5.66
C TYR A 273 0.99 -6.41 5.52
N LEU A 274 2.26 -6.05 5.29
CA LEU A 274 3.36 -7.03 5.17
C LEU A 274 3.53 -7.83 6.47
N GLU A 275 3.45 -7.18 7.63
CA GLU A 275 3.52 -7.84 8.94
C GLU A 275 2.32 -8.77 9.18
N ALA A 276 1.13 -8.37 8.74
CA ALA A 276 -0.07 -9.20 8.80
C ALA A 276 0.02 -10.45 7.89
N GLU A 277 0.56 -10.33 6.67
CA GLU A 277 0.79 -11.49 5.79
C GLU A 277 1.91 -12.41 6.33
N GLN A 278 2.98 -11.85 6.90
CA GLN A 278 4.05 -12.64 7.52
C GLN A 278 3.54 -13.43 8.72
N SER A 279 2.82 -12.78 9.65
CA SER A 279 2.24 -13.44 10.81
C SER A 279 1.23 -14.53 10.44
N TYR A 280 0.45 -14.32 9.38
CA TYR A 280 -0.44 -15.35 8.84
C TYR A 280 0.33 -16.55 8.27
N THR A 281 1.42 -16.31 7.52
CA THR A 281 2.24 -17.37 6.92
C THR A 281 2.89 -18.25 8.00
N VAL A 282 3.48 -17.64 9.04
CA VAL A 282 4.05 -18.36 10.18
C VAL A 282 2.99 -19.16 10.96
N ALA A 283 1.78 -18.62 11.10
CA ALA A 283 0.66 -19.32 11.74
C ALA A 283 0.14 -20.50 10.90
N MET A 284 0.27 -20.43 9.57
CA MET A 284 -0.13 -21.50 8.67
C MET A 284 0.89 -22.66 8.66
N GLU A 285 2.17 -22.35 8.80
CA GLU A 285 3.26 -23.34 8.90
C GLU A 285 3.32 -24.06 10.26
N SER A 286 2.87 -23.41 11.35
CA SER A 286 2.90 -23.97 12.71
C SER A 286 1.74 -24.92 13.07
N GLY A 287 0.82 -25.18 12.14
CA GLY A 287 -0.31 -26.10 12.31
C GLY A 287 -1.41 -25.59 13.26
N PRO A 288 -2.65 -26.10 13.17
CA PRO A 288 -3.76 -25.58 13.96
C PRO A 288 -3.65 -25.97 15.44
N SER A 289 -3.23 -25.02 16.29
CA SER A 289 -3.33 -25.15 17.75
C SER A 289 -4.79 -25.29 18.17
N ARG A 290 -5.11 -26.35 18.94
CA ARG A 290 -6.46 -26.60 19.51
C ARG A 290 -6.88 -25.42 20.41
N GLY A 291 -7.61 -24.46 19.86
CA GLY A 291 -8.17 -23.32 20.59
C GLY A 291 -8.04 -21.96 19.89
N SER A 292 -7.24 -21.85 18.82
CA SER A 292 -7.13 -20.60 18.06
C SER A 292 -8.34 -20.40 17.13
N ALA A 293 -9.01 -19.26 17.22
CA ALA A 293 -10.04 -18.89 16.25
C ALA A 293 -9.40 -18.78 14.86
N ALA A 294 -9.99 -19.41 13.84
CA ALA A 294 -9.50 -19.40 12.46
C ALA A 294 -9.05 -17.99 12.06
N GLN A 295 -7.74 -17.77 11.97
CA GLN A 295 -7.18 -16.47 11.59
C GLN A 295 -7.56 -16.24 10.13
N LYS A 296 -8.41 -15.23 9.91
CA LYS A 296 -8.78 -14.83 8.55
C LYS A 296 -7.57 -14.19 7.91
N ARG A 297 -7.16 -14.69 6.73
CA ARG A 297 -6.16 -14.03 5.89
C ARG A 297 -6.45 -12.52 5.84
N PRO A 298 -5.45 -11.65 6.03
CA PRO A 298 -5.68 -10.21 5.94
C PRO A 298 -6.19 -9.92 4.53
N VAL A 299 -7.49 -9.66 4.42
CA VAL A 299 -8.09 -9.39 3.12
C VAL A 299 -7.51 -8.07 2.64
N ARG A 300 -7.00 -8.04 1.40
CA ARG A 300 -6.51 -6.88 0.62
C ARG A 300 -7.62 -5.83 0.36
N THR A 301 -8.38 -5.52 1.40
CA THR A 301 -9.60 -4.70 1.42
C THR A 301 -9.31 -3.28 1.86
N GLN A 302 -8.25 -3.04 2.61
CA GLN A 302 -7.73 -1.67 2.77
C GLN A 302 -6.91 -1.35 1.53
N ALA A 303 -6.95 -0.10 1.05
CA ALA A 303 -6.24 0.32 -0.14
C ALA A 303 -4.72 0.35 0.10
N VAL A 304 -4.13 -0.83 0.17
CA VAL A 304 -2.69 -1.06 0.25
C VAL A 304 -2.13 -0.77 -1.12
N ILE A 305 -1.22 0.19 -1.18
CA ILE A 305 -0.47 0.55 -2.37
C ILE A 305 0.91 -0.07 -2.23
N ASP A 306 1.26 -0.93 -3.18
CA ASP A 306 2.60 -1.52 -3.22
C ASP A 306 3.59 -0.62 -4.01
N GLN A 307 4.86 -1.01 -3.99
CA GLN A 307 5.91 -0.26 -4.68
C GLN A 307 5.71 -0.24 -6.21
N SER A 308 5.09 -1.28 -6.79
CA SER A 308 4.85 -1.39 -8.23
C SER A 308 3.74 -0.45 -8.68
N ASP A 309 2.71 -0.30 -7.85
CA ASP A 309 1.62 0.64 -8.06
C ASP A 309 2.11 2.10 -8.09
N MET A 310 2.93 2.47 -7.09
CA MET A 310 3.54 3.80 -7.05
C MET A 310 4.45 4.05 -8.24
N TYR A 311 5.25 3.05 -8.62
CA TYR A 311 6.13 3.14 -9.77
C TYR A 311 5.35 3.39 -11.07
N THR A 312 4.36 2.55 -11.35
CA THR A 312 3.66 2.52 -12.64
C THR A 312 2.73 3.72 -12.81
N HIS A 313 2.02 4.14 -11.75
CA HIS A 313 0.96 5.14 -11.87
C HIS A 313 1.37 6.55 -11.45
N VAL A 314 2.44 6.70 -10.68
CA VAL A 314 2.86 7.99 -10.11
C VAL A 314 4.27 8.35 -10.55
N LEU A 315 5.27 7.55 -10.19
CA LEU A 315 6.68 7.94 -10.32
C LEU A 315 7.16 7.95 -11.77
N SER A 316 6.89 6.89 -12.56
CA SER A 316 7.29 6.82 -13.98
C SER A 316 6.68 7.95 -14.80
N SER A 317 5.36 8.13 -14.67
CA SER A 317 4.60 9.20 -15.32
C SER A 317 5.03 10.60 -14.88
N PHE A 318 5.64 10.74 -13.70
CA PHE A 318 6.16 12.01 -13.19
C PHE A 318 7.57 12.29 -13.72
N THR A 319 8.44 11.27 -13.79
CA THR A 319 9.83 11.43 -14.28
C THR A 319 9.91 11.79 -15.76
N GLU A 320 8.92 11.40 -16.57
CA GLU A 320 8.92 11.67 -18.02
C GLU A 320 8.40 13.09 -18.38
N ARG A 321 7.86 13.83 -17.40
CA ARG A 321 7.22 15.12 -17.67
C ARG A 321 8.22 16.26 -17.86
N LYS A 322 7.97 17.04 -18.92
CA LYS A 322 8.70 18.27 -19.22
C LYS A 322 8.13 19.43 -18.42
N GLY A 323 8.99 20.19 -17.73
CA GLY A 323 8.61 21.41 -17.00
C GLY A 323 8.84 21.38 -15.49
N VAL A 324 9.14 20.22 -14.91
CA VAL A 324 9.52 20.09 -13.50
C VAL A 324 11.04 20.16 -13.35
N SER A 325 11.53 20.83 -12.30
CA SER A 325 12.97 20.85 -11.99
C SER A 325 13.48 19.42 -11.71
N HIS A 326 14.54 19.01 -12.41
CA HIS A 326 15.18 17.70 -12.18
C HIS A 326 15.60 17.50 -10.71
N LYS A 327 15.97 18.58 -10.00
CA LYS A 327 16.29 18.53 -8.56
C LYS A 327 15.07 18.13 -7.73
N PHE A 328 13.89 18.61 -8.10
CA PHE A 328 12.63 18.25 -7.43
C PHE A 328 12.23 16.81 -7.74
N ILE A 329 12.41 16.35 -8.99
CA ILE A 329 12.16 14.95 -9.35
C ILE A 329 13.00 14.01 -8.48
N ILE A 330 14.31 14.29 -8.38
CA ILE A 330 15.23 13.49 -7.55
C ILE A 330 14.83 13.59 -6.07
N ALA A 331 14.48 14.77 -5.56
CA ALA A 331 14.04 14.94 -4.18
C ALA A 331 12.81 14.08 -3.86
N VAL A 332 11.80 14.03 -4.75
CA VAL A 332 10.60 13.21 -4.58
C VAL A 332 10.93 11.71 -4.60
N LEU A 333 11.78 11.26 -5.54
CA LEU A 333 12.20 9.85 -5.60
C LEU A 333 12.96 9.45 -4.33
N MET A 334 13.87 10.31 -3.88
CA MET A 334 14.64 10.10 -2.65
C MET A 334 13.74 10.13 -1.41
N GLU A 335 12.72 10.98 -1.38
CA GLU A 335 11.74 11.05 -0.29
C GLU A 335 10.93 9.75 -0.18
N TYR A 336 10.55 9.15 -1.32
CA TYR A 336 9.87 7.86 -1.34
C TYR A 336 10.78 6.74 -0.83
N ILE A 337 12.04 6.69 -1.28
CA ILE A 337 13.04 5.71 -0.81
C ILE A 337 13.31 5.89 0.69
N ARG A 338 13.45 7.15 1.15
CA ARG A 338 13.63 7.49 2.56
C ARG A 338 12.46 6.97 3.40
N SER A 339 11.23 7.18 2.94
CA SER A 339 10.02 6.67 3.60
C SER A 339 10.02 5.14 3.67
N LEU A 340 10.32 4.43 2.58
CA LEU A 340 10.43 2.95 2.58
C LEU A 340 11.47 2.46 3.59
N ASN A 341 12.64 3.10 3.64
CA ASN A 341 13.70 2.75 4.59
C ASN A 341 13.28 3.04 6.05
N GLN A 342 12.57 4.14 6.31
CA GLN A 342 12.06 4.47 7.65
C GLN A 342 11.13 3.39 8.19
N PHE A 343 10.26 2.83 7.34
CA PHE A 343 9.34 1.76 7.73
C PHE A 343 9.94 0.35 7.59
N GLN A 344 11.26 0.23 7.36
CA GLN A 344 11.96 -1.06 7.22
C GLN A 344 11.31 -1.94 6.14
N ILE A 345 11.02 -1.34 4.99
CA ILE A 345 10.52 -2.03 3.79
C ILE A 345 11.69 -2.16 2.82
N THR A 346 11.93 -3.36 2.31
CA THR A 346 12.99 -3.59 1.32
C THR A 346 12.65 -2.85 0.02
N VAL A 347 13.51 -1.92 -0.37
CA VAL A 347 13.35 -1.13 -1.59
C VAL A 347 13.61 -2.02 -2.80
N GLN A 348 12.68 -2.04 -3.75
CA GLN A 348 12.83 -2.82 -4.98
C GLN A 348 13.83 -2.14 -5.93
N HIS A 349 14.66 -2.94 -6.59
CA HIS A 349 15.78 -2.47 -7.42
C HIS A 349 15.35 -1.54 -8.58
N TYR A 350 14.14 -1.70 -9.13
CA TYR A 350 13.62 -0.84 -10.20
C TYR A 350 13.42 0.63 -9.77
N LEU A 351 13.27 0.90 -8.46
CA LEU A 351 13.21 2.26 -7.94
C LEU A 351 14.58 2.93 -8.00
N TYR A 352 15.64 2.20 -7.67
CA TYR A 352 17.02 2.67 -7.82
C TYR A 352 17.38 2.85 -9.29
N GLU A 353 16.96 1.93 -10.17
CA GLU A 353 17.11 2.08 -11.61
C GLU A 353 16.48 3.38 -12.12
N LEU A 354 15.28 3.74 -11.64
CA LEU A 354 14.63 5.00 -12.02
C LEU A 354 15.44 6.23 -11.59
N VAL A 355 15.98 6.22 -10.37
CA VAL A 355 16.85 7.30 -9.87
C VAL A 355 18.10 7.42 -10.75
N ILE A 356 18.78 6.30 -11.05
CA ILE A 356 19.98 6.31 -11.89
C ILE A 356 19.66 6.81 -13.31
N LYS A 357 18.59 6.30 -13.95
CA LYS A 357 18.18 6.76 -15.28
C LYS A 357 17.91 8.26 -15.29
N THR A 358 17.22 8.78 -14.28
CA THR A 358 16.93 10.22 -14.14
C THR A 358 18.23 11.03 -14.00
N LEU A 359 19.18 10.57 -13.18
CA LEU A 359 20.47 11.25 -12.98
C LEU A 359 21.32 11.27 -14.25
N VAL A 360 21.36 10.16 -14.99
CA VAL A 360 22.09 10.05 -16.25
C VAL A 360 21.46 10.92 -17.34
N GLN A 361 20.13 10.91 -17.47
CA GLN A 361 19.40 11.75 -18.43
C GLN A 361 19.69 13.26 -18.25
N HIS A 362 19.92 13.69 -17.01
CA HIS A 362 20.21 15.08 -16.68
C HIS A 362 21.71 15.39 -16.48
N ASN A 363 22.61 14.46 -16.80
CA ASN A 363 24.07 14.60 -16.66
C ASN A 363 24.55 14.93 -15.23
N LEU A 364 23.83 14.46 -14.20
CA LEU A 364 24.16 14.70 -12.79
C LEU A 364 25.11 13.63 -12.23
N PHE A 365 26.23 13.39 -12.93
CA PHE A 365 27.17 12.30 -12.62
C PHE A 365 27.83 12.43 -11.25
N TYR A 366 28.06 13.65 -10.76
CA TYR A 366 28.61 13.88 -9.42
C TYR A 366 27.68 13.33 -8.33
N MET A 367 26.38 13.61 -8.43
CA MET A 367 25.38 13.12 -7.48
C MET A 367 25.24 11.59 -7.57
N LEU A 368 25.27 11.04 -8.80
CA LEU A 368 25.29 9.60 -9.01
C LEU A 368 26.50 8.95 -8.33
N HIS A 369 27.69 9.53 -8.48
CA HIS A 369 28.90 9.03 -7.82
C HIS A 369 28.72 9.02 -6.30
N GLN A 370 28.24 10.12 -5.71
CA GLN A 370 28.02 10.21 -4.26
C GLN A 370 27.00 9.19 -3.77
N PHE A 371 25.89 9.01 -4.46
CA PHE A 371 24.84 8.06 -4.06
C PHE A 371 25.35 6.61 -4.04
N LEU A 372 26.22 6.25 -4.99
CA LEU A 372 26.84 4.93 -5.07
C LEU A 372 27.97 4.76 -4.05
N GLN A 373 28.81 5.78 -3.87
CA GLN A 373 29.94 5.76 -2.95
C GLN A 373 29.50 5.71 -1.48
N TYR A 374 28.46 6.46 -1.11
CA TYR A 374 27.92 6.48 0.25
C TYR A 374 26.83 5.45 0.50
N HIS A 375 26.62 4.48 -0.42
CA HIS A 375 25.63 3.41 -0.30
C HIS A 375 24.20 3.91 -0.02
N VAL A 376 23.85 5.07 -0.58
CA VAL A 376 22.46 5.59 -0.52
C VAL A 376 21.53 4.68 -1.30
N LEU A 377 22.01 4.12 -2.42
CA LEU A 377 21.35 3.08 -3.18
C LEU A 377 21.86 1.72 -2.68
N SER A 378 20.94 0.81 -2.33
CA SER A 378 21.35 -0.53 -1.90
C SER A 378 21.95 -1.32 -3.06
N ASP A 379 23.04 -2.01 -2.77
CA ASP A 379 23.73 -2.84 -3.74
C ASP A 379 22.81 -3.97 -4.24
N SER A 380 22.79 -4.19 -5.56
CA SER A 380 22.08 -5.32 -6.15
C SER A 380 22.68 -5.72 -7.49
N LYS A 381 22.57 -7.01 -7.85
CA LYS A 381 23.08 -7.52 -9.14
C LYS A 381 22.47 -6.77 -10.35
N PRO A 382 21.15 -6.51 -10.42
CA PRO A 382 20.57 -5.76 -11.53
C PRO A 382 21.14 -4.34 -11.65
N LEU A 383 21.42 -3.68 -10.53
CA LEU A 383 21.95 -2.32 -10.51
C LEU A 383 23.40 -2.27 -11.00
N ALA A 384 24.22 -3.25 -10.63
CA ALA A 384 25.57 -3.36 -11.15
C ALA A 384 25.60 -3.59 -12.67
N CYS A 385 24.72 -4.46 -13.19
CA CYS A 385 24.57 -4.65 -14.64
C CYS A 385 24.12 -3.36 -15.35
N LEU A 386 23.22 -2.59 -14.74
CA LEU A 386 22.84 -1.27 -15.26
C LEU A 386 24.04 -0.33 -15.31
N LEU A 387 24.85 -0.25 -14.26
CA LEU A 387 26.05 0.61 -14.25
C LEU A 387 27.07 0.21 -15.32
N LEU A 388 27.24 -1.09 -15.57
CA LEU A 388 28.10 -1.57 -16.67
C LEU A 388 27.60 -1.12 -18.04
N SER A 389 26.28 -1.08 -18.25
CA SER A 389 25.70 -0.56 -19.49
C SER A 389 25.92 0.95 -19.68
N LEU A 390 26.20 1.68 -18.59
CA LEU A 390 26.41 3.13 -18.59
C LEU A 390 27.87 3.55 -18.79
N GLU A 391 28.79 2.60 -18.92
CA GLU A 391 30.24 2.85 -19.01
C GLU A 391 30.63 3.80 -20.15
N SER A 392 29.96 3.72 -21.30
CA SER A 392 30.24 4.61 -22.44
C SER A 392 29.94 6.07 -22.16
N THR A 393 28.96 6.34 -21.30
CA THR A 393 28.50 7.70 -20.96
C THR A 393 29.16 8.20 -19.69
N TYR A 394 29.43 7.30 -18.75
CA TYR A 394 30.04 7.58 -17.46
C TYR A 394 31.14 6.55 -17.15
N PRO A 395 32.40 6.79 -17.57
CA PRO A 395 33.49 5.81 -17.42
C PRO A 395 33.72 5.30 -15.99
N PRO A 396 33.58 6.11 -14.91
CA PRO A 396 33.69 5.61 -13.54
C PRO A 396 32.62 4.56 -13.15
N ALA A 397 31.54 4.42 -13.92
CA ALA A 397 30.50 3.42 -13.67
C ALA A 397 31.06 1.99 -13.64
N HIS A 398 32.07 1.72 -14.46
CA HIS A 398 32.71 0.40 -14.53
C HIS A 398 33.28 0.00 -13.15
N GLN A 399 34.12 0.85 -12.56
CA GLN A 399 34.72 0.55 -11.26
C GLN A 399 33.66 0.50 -10.15
N LEU A 400 32.70 1.43 -10.15
CA LEU A 400 31.61 1.45 -9.17
C LEU A 400 30.74 0.17 -9.23
N SER A 401 30.51 -0.36 -10.43
CA SER A 401 29.79 -1.62 -10.61
C SER A 401 30.55 -2.82 -10.06
N LEU A 402 31.87 -2.90 -10.28
CA LEU A 402 32.72 -3.96 -9.74
C LEU A 402 32.81 -3.87 -8.21
N ASP A 403 32.93 -2.66 -7.67
CA ASP A 403 32.92 -2.43 -6.23
C ASP A 403 31.58 -2.85 -5.61
N MET A 404 30.46 -2.58 -6.29
CA MET A 404 29.12 -3.03 -5.89
C MET A 404 28.99 -4.56 -5.90
N LEU A 405 29.41 -5.22 -6.98
CA LEU A 405 29.38 -6.69 -7.07
C LEU A 405 30.27 -7.34 -6.00
N LYS A 406 31.44 -6.76 -5.74
CA LYS A 406 32.38 -7.26 -4.73
C LYS A 406 31.78 -7.20 -3.32
N ARG A 407 31.04 -6.14 -2.98
CA ARG A 407 30.35 -6.01 -1.68
C ARG A 407 29.22 -7.02 -1.51
N LEU A 408 28.53 -7.41 -2.58
CA LEU A 408 27.43 -8.38 -2.52
C LEU A 408 27.88 -9.79 -2.13
N SER A 409 29.17 -10.14 -2.31
CA SER A 409 29.80 -11.45 -2.03
C SER A 409 29.23 -12.68 -2.77
N THR A 410 27.99 -12.60 -3.26
CA THR A 410 27.24 -13.63 -3.99
C THR A 410 27.36 -13.49 -5.51
N ALA A 411 28.16 -12.54 -5.99
CA ALA A 411 28.24 -12.14 -7.40
C ALA A 411 29.62 -12.39 -8.04
N ASN A 412 30.38 -13.38 -7.55
CA ASN A 412 31.75 -13.63 -7.98
C ASN A 412 31.83 -14.08 -9.44
N ASP A 413 30.86 -14.87 -9.90
CA ASP A 413 30.80 -15.35 -11.28
C ASP A 413 30.51 -14.20 -12.25
N GLU A 414 29.59 -13.31 -11.88
CA GLU A 414 29.27 -12.10 -12.66
C GLU A 414 30.49 -11.16 -12.77
N ILE A 415 31.26 -10.97 -11.70
CA ILE A 415 32.52 -10.18 -11.74
C ILE A 415 33.50 -10.78 -12.74
N VAL A 416 33.65 -12.11 -12.73
CA VAL A 416 34.54 -12.81 -13.65
C VAL A 416 34.08 -12.62 -15.09
N GLU A 417 32.78 -12.76 -15.37
CA GLU A 417 32.24 -12.58 -16.72
C GLU A 417 32.46 -11.15 -17.24
N VAL A 418 32.28 -10.15 -16.37
CA VAL A 418 32.54 -8.74 -16.71
C VAL A 418 34.01 -8.51 -17.05
N LEU A 419 34.94 -8.99 -16.21
CA LEU A 419 36.38 -8.85 -16.47
C LEU A 419 36.83 -9.57 -17.75
N LEU A 420 36.27 -10.76 -18.02
CA LEU A 420 36.55 -11.51 -19.25
C LEU A 420 36.01 -10.79 -20.49
N SER A 421 34.81 -10.20 -20.42
CA SER A 421 34.23 -9.44 -21.54
C SER A 421 35.07 -8.22 -21.95
N LYS A 422 35.79 -7.63 -20.99
CA LYS A 422 36.72 -6.50 -21.19
C LYS A 422 38.15 -6.95 -21.47
N GLN A 423 38.36 -8.23 -21.74
CA GLN A 423 39.67 -8.81 -22.03
C GLN A 423 40.69 -8.71 -20.88
N GLN A 424 40.24 -8.43 -19.65
CA GLN A 424 41.09 -8.36 -18.46
C GLN A 424 41.31 -9.74 -17.83
N VAL A 425 41.87 -10.68 -18.61
CA VAL A 425 41.97 -12.10 -18.22
C VAL A 425 42.81 -12.31 -16.97
N LEU A 426 43.95 -11.60 -16.84
CA LEU A 426 44.78 -11.69 -15.63
C LEU A 426 44.09 -11.09 -14.40
N GLY A 427 43.30 -10.03 -14.58
CA GLY A 427 42.49 -9.44 -13.51
C GLY A 427 41.47 -10.44 -12.99
N ALA A 428 40.76 -11.12 -13.89
CA ALA A 428 39.82 -12.17 -13.55
C ALA A 428 40.48 -13.33 -12.79
N LEU A 429 41.63 -13.83 -13.26
CA LEU A 429 42.39 -14.90 -12.59
C LEU A 429 42.85 -14.49 -11.18
N ARG A 430 43.32 -13.25 -11.01
CA ARG A 430 43.73 -12.72 -9.70
C ARG A 430 42.53 -12.61 -8.74
N PHE A 431 41.40 -12.13 -9.24
CA PHE A 431 40.17 -12.02 -8.44
C PHE A 431 39.70 -13.40 -7.95
N ILE A 432 39.60 -14.39 -8.83
CA ILE A 432 39.22 -15.77 -8.46
C ILE A 432 40.15 -16.36 -7.40
N ARG A 433 41.46 -16.16 -7.57
CA ARG A 433 42.45 -16.61 -6.57
C ARG A 433 42.22 -15.96 -5.21
N SER A 434 41.87 -14.67 -5.18
CA SER A 434 41.57 -13.96 -3.93
C SER A 434 40.30 -14.44 -3.23
N VAL A 435 39.33 -14.95 -3.97
CA VAL A 435 38.05 -15.48 -3.45
C VAL A 435 38.14 -16.98 -3.10
N GLY A 436 39.22 -17.67 -3.47
CA GLY A 436 39.40 -19.10 -3.22
C GLY A 436 38.62 -20.00 -4.19
N GLY A 437 37.99 -19.45 -5.24
CA GLY A 437 37.20 -20.19 -6.23
C GLY A 437 38.02 -20.83 -7.35
N HIS A 438 39.36 -20.78 -7.29
CA HIS A 438 40.27 -21.16 -8.38
C HIS A 438 40.04 -22.57 -8.93
N ASP A 439 39.51 -23.48 -8.11
CA ASP A 439 39.38 -24.89 -8.46
C ASP A 439 38.06 -25.28 -9.15
N ASN A 440 37.07 -24.38 -9.16
CA ASN A 440 35.76 -24.62 -9.78
C ASN A 440 35.51 -23.82 -11.08
N VAL A 441 36.46 -22.99 -11.49
CA VAL A 441 36.28 -22.11 -12.67
C VAL A 441 36.43 -22.89 -13.98
N SER A 442 35.61 -22.55 -14.98
CA SER A 442 35.73 -23.08 -16.35
C SER A 442 36.99 -22.56 -17.05
N ALA A 443 37.92 -23.46 -17.39
CA ALA A 443 39.14 -23.09 -18.13
C ALA A 443 38.84 -22.56 -19.54
N ARG A 444 37.78 -23.09 -20.19
CA ARG A 444 37.36 -22.71 -21.53
C ARG A 444 37.08 -21.21 -21.65
N LYS A 445 36.25 -20.64 -20.75
CA LYS A 445 35.90 -19.22 -20.76
C LYS A 445 37.14 -18.30 -20.74
N PHE A 446 38.17 -18.69 -19.98
CA PHE A 446 39.41 -17.93 -19.87
C PHE A 446 40.32 -18.08 -21.09
N LEU A 447 40.40 -19.28 -21.66
CA LEU A 447 41.18 -19.54 -22.87
C LEU A 447 40.57 -18.90 -24.11
N ASP A 448 39.24 -18.89 -24.22
CA ASP A 448 38.50 -18.16 -25.24
C ASP A 448 38.81 -16.65 -25.17
N ALA A 449 38.68 -16.06 -23.98
CA ALA A 449 38.98 -14.63 -23.77
C ALA A 449 40.45 -14.29 -24.06
N ALA A 450 41.39 -15.14 -23.63
CA ALA A 450 42.83 -14.96 -23.89
C ALA A 450 43.21 -15.16 -25.37
N ARG A 451 42.43 -15.96 -26.11
CA ARG A 451 42.61 -16.11 -27.57
C ARG A 451 42.12 -14.87 -28.31
N GLN A 452 41.01 -14.28 -27.86
CA GLN A 452 40.43 -13.08 -28.47
C GLN A 452 41.31 -11.82 -28.33
N THR A 453 42.16 -11.75 -27.29
CA THR A 453 43.14 -10.67 -27.14
C THR A 453 44.26 -10.69 -28.18
N GLY A 454 44.51 -11.81 -28.85
CA GLY A 454 45.61 -11.97 -29.81
C GLY A 454 47.03 -11.99 -29.21
N ASP A 455 47.18 -11.74 -27.91
CA ASP A 455 48.46 -11.81 -27.20
C ASP A 455 48.86 -13.27 -26.89
N GLN A 456 49.87 -13.74 -27.60
CA GLN A 456 50.43 -15.08 -27.48
C GLN A 456 50.99 -15.35 -26.07
N MET A 457 51.63 -14.37 -25.44
CA MET A 457 52.22 -14.54 -24.11
C MET A 457 51.14 -14.62 -23.02
N LEU A 458 50.08 -13.83 -23.17
CA LEU A 458 48.92 -13.91 -22.29
C LEU A 458 48.24 -15.29 -22.40
N PHE A 459 47.99 -15.77 -23.62
CA PHE A 459 47.41 -17.09 -23.85
C PHE A 459 48.28 -18.21 -23.25
N TYR A 460 49.59 -18.17 -23.48
CA TYR A 460 50.54 -19.13 -22.88
C TYR A 460 50.47 -19.12 -21.34
N THR A 461 50.47 -17.94 -20.73
CA THR A 461 50.44 -17.78 -19.27
C THR A 461 49.14 -18.33 -18.67
N VAL A 462 47.99 -17.99 -19.28
CA VAL A 462 46.67 -18.46 -18.84
C VAL A 462 46.58 -19.98 -19.00
N PHE A 463 46.98 -20.52 -20.14
CA PHE A 463 46.99 -21.96 -20.41
C PHE A 463 47.85 -22.72 -19.39
N ARG A 464 49.07 -22.24 -19.13
CA ARG A 464 49.97 -22.84 -18.13
C ARG A 464 49.39 -22.77 -16.71
N SER A 465 48.67 -21.70 -16.37
CA SER A 465 48.03 -21.57 -15.05
C SER A 465 46.94 -22.62 -14.83
N PHE A 466 46.17 -22.98 -15.87
CA PHE A 466 45.19 -24.07 -15.80
C PHE A 466 45.84 -25.45 -15.86
N GLN A 467 46.96 -25.64 -16.58
CA GLN A 467 47.73 -26.89 -16.51
C GLN A 467 48.27 -27.14 -15.10
N GLN A 468 48.80 -26.11 -14.43
CA GLN A 468 49.25 -26.20 -13.04
C GLN A 468 48.09 -26.49 -12.07
N ARG A 469 46.89 -25.94 -12.32
CA ARG A 469 45.67 -26.27 -11.57
C ARG A 469 45.30 -27.74 -11.75
N ASN A 470 45.25 -28.22 -13.00
CA ASN A 470 44.91 -29.61 -13.31
C ASN A 470 45.91 -30.57 -12.67
N GLN A 471 47.21 -30.25 -12.73
CA GLN A 471 48.26 -31.03 -12.08
C GLN A 471 48.04 -31.11 -10.56
N ARG A 472 47.65 -30.00 -9.92
CA ARG A 472 47.38 -29.95 -8.48
C ARG A 472 46.13 -30.74 -8.07
N LEU A 473 45.06 -30.66 -8.86
CA LEU A 473 43.77 -31.28 -8.53
C LEU A 473 43.71 -32.77 -8.90
N ARG A 474 44.32 -33.14 -10.03
CA ARG A 474 44.15 -34.46 -10.68
C ARG A 474 45.47 -35.21 -10.88
N GLY A 475 46.61 -34.63 -10.53
CA GLY A 475 47.93 -35.22 -10.80
C GLY A 475 48.29 -35.31 -12.30
N SER A 476 47.46 -34.75 -13.17
CA SER A 476 47.68 -34.70 -14.62
C SER A 476 47.45 -33.29 -15.16
N PRO A 477 48.25 -32.82 -16.13
CA PRO A 477 48.15 -31.45 -16.67
C PRO A 477 47.08 -31.34 -17.78
N GLY A 478 46.46 -32.45 -18.17
CA GLY A 478 45.45 -32.52 -19.22
C GLY A 478 44.12 -31.88 -18.83
N PHE A 479 43.41 -31.35 -19.81
CA PHE A 479 42.04 -30.88 -19.65
C PHE A 479 41.07 -32.05 -19.79
N ASN A 480 40.01 -32.09 -18.97
CA ASN A 480 38.99 -33.11 -19.10
C ASN A 480 38.18 -32.88 -20.39
N PRO A 481 37.76 -33.94 -21.11
CA PRO A 481 36.91 -33.81 -22.30
C PRO A 481 35.62 -33.01 -22.03
N GLY A 482 35.04 -33.14 -20.82
CA GLY A 482 33.87 -32.38 -20.41
C GLY A 482 34.07 -30.85 -20.29
N GLU A 483 35.31 -30.37 -20.23
CA GLU A 483 35.63 -28.92 -20.22
C GLU A 483 35.70 -28.33 -21.65
N HIS A 484 35.62 -29.17 -22.69
CA HIS A 484 35.59 -28.77 -24.11
C HIS A 484 36.77 -27.85 -24.52
N CYS A 485 37.96 -28.10 -23.99
CA CYS A 485 39.16 -27.29 -24.25
C CYS A 485 40.05 -27.83 -25.39
N GLU A 486 39.60 -28.83 -26.14
CA GLU A 486 40.38 -29.53 -27.18
C GLU A 486 40.89 -28.59 -28.27
N GLU A 487 40.04 -27.68 -28.76
CA GLU A 487 40.43 -26.68 -29.76
C GLU A 487 41.55 -25.75 -29.27
N HIS A 488 41.54 -25.40 -27.99
CA HIS A 488 42.59 -24.57 -27.39
C HIS A 488 43.90 -25.32 -27.22
N VAL A 489 43.85 -26.63 -26.96
CA VAL A 489 45.05 -27.49 -26.89
C VAL A 489 45.69 -27.61 -28.28
N VAL A 490 44.88 -27.80 -29.33
CA VAL A 490 45.37 -27.82 -30.72
C VAL A 490 45.98 -26.46 -31.08
N HIS A 491 45.32 -25.36 -30.73
CA HIS A 491 45.84 -24.02 -30.97
C HIS A 491 47.16 -23.75 -30.24
N PHE A 492 47.29 -24.21 -28.98
CA PHE A 492 48.53 -24.11 -28.22
C PHE A 492 49.67 -24.90 -28.88
N LYS A 493 49.40 -26.12 -29.35
CA LYS A 493 50.38 -26.96 -30.07
C LYS A 493 50.85 -26.29 -31.37
N GLN A 494 49.95 -25.65 -32.10
CA GLN A 494 50.29 -24.92 -33.33
C GLN A 494 51.17 -23.70 -33.07
N LEU A 495 50.94 -22.97 -31.97
CA LEU A 495 51.69 -21.75 -31.65
C LEU A 495 53.04 -22.00 -30.98
N PHE A 496 53.14 -22.97 -30.06
CA PHE A 496 54.32 -23.17 -29.21
C PHE A 496 54.99 -24.54 -29.35
N GLY A 497 54.40 -25.44 -30.16
CA GLY A 497 54.88 -26.82 -30.34
C GLY A 497 54.48 -27.76 -29.21
N GLU A 498 54.48 -29.06 -29.49
CA GLU A 498 54.09 -30.09 -28.50
C GLU A 498 55.04 -30.17 -27.30
N GLN A 499 56.28 -29.72 -27.47
CA GLN A 499 57.32 -29.74 -26.43
C GLN A 499 57.05 -28.73 -25.30
N ALA A 500 56.23 -27.70 -25.55
CA ALA A 500 55.87 -26.68 -24.58
C ALA A 500 54.77 -27.11 -23.60
N LEU A 501 54.14 -28.28 -23.83
CA LEU A 501 53.14 -28.83 -22.92
C LEU A 501 53.78 -29.30 -21.61
N MET A 502 53.18 -28.92 -20.49
CA MET A 502 53.60 -29.38 -19.17
C MET A 502 53.52 -30.92 -19.11
N LYS A 503 54.63 -31.57 -18.80
CA LYS A 503 54.69 -33.03 -18.65
C LYS A 503 54.03 -33.44 -17.33
N PRO A 504 53.31 -34.57 -17.27
CA PRO A 504 52.80 -35.08 -16.01
C PRO A 504 53.97 -35.33 -15.07
N SER A 505 53.83 -34.92 -13.80
CA SER A 505 54.83 -35.32 -12.79
C SER A 505 54.74 -36.83 -12.64
N THR A 506 55.74 -37.53 -13.17
CA THR A 506 55.99 -38.93 -12.87
C THR A 506 56.17 -39.04 -11.36
N VAL A 507 55.22 -39.71 -10.70
CA VAL A 507 55.36 -40.16 -9.31
C VAL A 507 56.43 -41.23 -9.25
#